data_AF-A0A966FNA5-F1
#
_entry.id   AF-A0A966FNA5-F1
#
_cell.length_a   1.000
_cell.length_b   1.000
_cell.length_c   1.000
_cell.angle_alpha   90.00
_cell.angle_beta   90.00
_cell.angle_gamma   90.00
#
_symmetry.space_group_name_H-M   'P 1'
#
loop_
_entity.id
_entity.type
_entity.pdbx_description
1 polymer ?
#
loop_
_entity_poly.entity_id
_entity_poly.type
_entity_poly.pdbx_seq_one_letter_code
_entity_poly.pdbx_strand_id
1 'polypeptide(L)'
;MNSMLLSLFIGVILIVRLLPLSRPSNIIVNVIAGILFLLLGISEVHVKGWKAMLIAGAGTLFVIFAFIPKLTVGASYIAITIILSLIIIVAAILSDFDGFKKSLNKK
;
A
#
# COMPACT_ATOMS: atom_id res chain seq x y z
N MET A 1 16.29 -1.91 2.04
CA MET A 1 15.95 -0.47 1.84
C MET A 1 14.49 -0.28 1.42
N ASN A 2 13.98 -1.04 0.43
CA ASN A 2 12.58 -0.92 0.00
C ASN A 2 11.53 -1.25 1.07
N SER A 3 11.72 -2.28 1.92
CA SER A 3 10.75 -2.58 3.00
C SER A 3 10.67 -1.47 4.06
N MET A 4 11.77 -0.75 4.32
CA MET A 4 11.80 0.39 5.24
C MET A 4 11.12 1.64 4.64
N LEU A 5 11.30 1.88 3.33
CA LEU A 5 10.57 2.95 2.63
C LEU A 5 9.07 2.64 2.53
N LEU A 6 8.71 1.38 2.26
CA LEU A 6 7.32 0.94 2.19
C LEU A 6 6.61 1.10 3.54
N SER A 7 7.25 0.70 4.64
CA SER A 7 6.69 0.88 5.99
C SER A 7 6.58 2.35 6.40
N LEU A 8 7.56 3.18 6.02
CA LEU A 8 7.49 4.64 6.21
C LEU A 8 6.31 5.23 5.43
N PHE A 9 6.13 4.88 4.16
CA PHE A 9 5.02 5.36 3.32
C PHE A 9 3.66 4.95 3.88
N ILE A 10 3.52 3.69 4.33
CA ILE A 10 2.30 3.21 4.98
C ILE A 10 2.03 4.00 6.27
N GLY A 11 3.06 4.24 7.08
CA GLY A 11 2.96 5.05 8.29
C GLY A 11 2.50 6.47 8.02
N VAL A 12 3.10 7.15 7.04
CA VAL A 12 2.70 8.50 6.62
C VAL A 12 1.24 8.53 6.15
N ILE A 13 0.82 7.56 5.32
CA ILE A 13 -0.55 7.48 4.82
C ILE A 13 -1.55 7.26 5.96
N LEU A 14 -1.21 6.41 6.94
CA LEU A 14 -2.04 6.20 8.12
C LEU A 14 -2.15 7.47 8.98
N ILE A 15 -1.06 8.19 9.20
CA ILE A 15 -1.05 9.45 9.96
C ILE A 15 -1.88 10.52 9.24
N VAL A 16 -1.63 10.73 7.94
CA VAL A 16 -2.37 11.71 7.12
C VAL A 16 -3.87 11.39 7.11
N ARG A 17 -4.24 10.12 7.19
CA ARG A 17 -5.64 9.67 7.24
C ARG A 17 -6.35 9.88 8.58
N LEU A 18 -5.61 10.08 9.67
CA LEU A 18 -6.19 10.46 10.96
C LEU A 18 -6.49 11.96 11.04
N LEU A 19 -5.99 12.76 10.09
CA LEU A 19 -6.26 14.19 10.04
C LEU A 19 -7.69 14.45 9.51
N PRO A 20 -8.40 15.46 10.07
CA PRO A 20 -9.73 15.86 9.61
C PRO A 20 -9.63 16.65 8.29
N LEU A 21 -9.23 15.95 7.23
CA LEU A 21 -9.08 16.52 5.90
C LEU A 21 -10.43 16.66 5.19
N SER A 22 -10.53 17.69 4.36
CA SER A 22 -11.68 17.88 3.48
C SER A 22 -11.79 16.72 2.49
N ARG A 23 -13.02 16.48 1.99
CA ARG A 23 -13.27 15.45 0.97
C ARG A 23 -12.31 15.54 -0.24
N PRO A 24 -12.10 16.70 -0.89
CA PRO A 24 -11.16 16.79 -2.01
C PRO A 24 -9.71 16.48 -1.60
N SER A 25 -9.30 16.88 -0.39
CA SER A 25 -7.96 16.53 0.14
C SER A 25 -7.81 15.01 0.32
N ASN A 26 -8.82 14.31 0.82
CA ASN A 26 -8.79 12.84 0.95
C ASN A 26 -8.69 12.14 -0.42
N ILE A 27 -9.38 12.66 -1.44
CA ILE A 27 -9.29 12.14 -2.81
C ILE A 27 -7.85 12.28 -3.31
N ILE A 28 -7.26 13.48 -3.18
CA ILE A 28 -5.87 13.74 -3.62
C ILE A 28 -4.89 12.81 -2.92
N VAL A 29 -5.00 12.67 -1.59
CA VAL A 29 -4.12 11.78 -0.81
C VAL A 29 -4.27 10.32 -1.26
N ASN A 30 -5.50 9.84 -1.48
CA ASN A 30 -5.74 8.48 -1.96
C ASN A 30 -5.18 8.24 -3.36
N VAL A 31 -5.33 9.20 -4.27
CA VAL A 31 -4.79 9.10 -5.63
C VAL A 31 -3.26 9.08 -5.60
N ILE A 32 -2.63 9.98 -4.85
CA ILE A 32 -1.17 10.03 -4.70
C ILE A 32 -0.65 8.73 -4.08
N ALA A 33 -1.24 8.29 -2.97
CA ALA A 33 -0.90 7.03 -2.32
C ALA A 33 -1.05 5.84 -3.27
N GLY A 34 -2.16 5.79 -4.02
CA GLY A 34 -2.45 4.73 -4.97
C GLY A 34 -1.44 4.67 -6.11
N ILE A 35 -1.09 5.82 -6.70
CA ILE A 35 -0.05 5.91 -7.74
C ILE A 35 1.31 5.46 -7.19
N LEU A 36 1.69 5.90 -6.00
CA LEU A 36 2.96 5.52 -5.38
C LEU A 36 3.05 4.01 -5.15
N PHE A 37 2.00 3.39 -4.60
CA PHE A 37 1.97 1.94 -4.40
C PHE A 37 1.93 1.17 -5.72
N LEU A 38 1.25 1.70 -6.74
CA LEU A 38 1.23 1.12 -8.08
C LEU A 38 2.64 1.11 -8.69
N LEU A 39 3.33 2.24 -8.68
CA LEU A 39 4.70 2.36 -9.17
C LEU A 39 5.66 1.46 -8.40
N LEU A 40 5.57 1.43 -7.07
CA LEU A 40 6.33 0.53 -6.21
C LEU A 40 6.09 -0.93 -6.59
N GLY A 41 4.82 -1.33 -6.66
CA GLY A 41 4.44 -2.69 -7.02
C GLY A 41 5.00 -3.11 -8.38
N ILE A 42 4.82 -2.28 -9.41
CA ILE A 42 5.35 -2.57 -10.77
C ILE A 42 6.88 -2.65 -10.76
N SER A 43 7.57 -1.72 -10.09
CA SER A 43 9.03 -1.70 -10.03
C SER A 43 9.62 -2.97 -9.39
N GLU A 44 8.88 -3.60 -8.47
CA GLU A 44 9.31 -4.78 -7.75
C GLU A 44 8.80 -6.10 -8.35
N VAL A 45 8.01 -6.08 -9.43
CA VAL A 45 7.47 -7.31 -10.06
C VAL A 45 8.58 -8.30 -10.41
N HIS A 46 9.72 -7.82 -10.92
CA HIS A 46 10.84 -8.68 -11.29
C HIS A 46 11.49 -9.41 -10.09
N VAL A 47 11.38 -8.85 -8.89
CA VAL A 47 12.06 -9.35 -7.68
C VAL A 47 11.10 -10.12 -6.78
N LYS A 48 9.88 -9.61 -6.61
CA LYS A 48 8.87 -10.12 -5.66
C LYS A 48 7.69 -10.84 -6.35
N GLY A 49 7.63 -10.84 -7.68
CA GLY A 49 6.64 -11.57 -8.46
C GLY A 49 5.20 -11.20 -8.12
N TRP A 50 4.37 -12.22 -7.86
CA TRP A 50 2.94 -12.06 -7.55
C TRP A 50 2.67 -11.18 -6.31
N LYS A 51 3.61 -11.10 -5.37
CA LYS A 51 3.47 -10.27 -4.17
C LYS A 51 3.56 -8.78 -4.51
N ALA A 52 4.43 -8.43 -5.45
CA ALA A 52 4.51 -7.07 -6.00
C ALA A 52 3.24 -6.69 -6.78
N MET A 53 2.60 -7.66 -7.46
CA MET A 53 1.28 -7.44 -8.07
C MET A 53 0.19 -7.17 -7.03
N LEU A 54 0.23 -7.78 -5.84
CA LEU A 54 -0.71 -7.45 -4.76
C LEU A 54 -0.53 -6.02 -4.25
N ILE A 55 0.71 -5.55 -4.14
CA ILE A 55 1.01 -4.16 -3.76
C ILE A 55 0.47 -3.21 -4.84
N ALA A 56 0.73 -3.51 -6.11
CA ALA A 56 0.22 -2.72 -7.23
C ALA A 56 -1.32 -2.70 -7.25
N GLY A 57 -1.96 -3.86 -7.06
CA GLY A 57 -3.41 -3.99 -7.00
C GLY A 57 -4.03 -3.22 -5.84
N ALA A 58 -3.40 -3.26 -4.66
CA ALA A 58 -3.82 -2.42 -3.53
C ALA A 58 -3.71 -0.92 -3.88
N GLY A 59 -2.62 -0.51 -4.55
CA GLY A 59 -2.47 0.85 -5.10
C GLY A 59 -3.59 1.25 -6.07
N THR A 60 -3.95 0.37 -7.00
CA THR A 60 -5.09 0.60 -7.91
C THR A 60 -6.40 0.76 -7.14
N LEU A 61 -6.65 -0.08 -6.12
CA LEU A 61 -7.86 0.02 -5.30
C LEU A 61 -7.93 1.35 -4.55
N PHE A 62 -6.80 1.87 -4.06
CA PHE A 62 -6.74 3.21 -3.47
C PHE A 62 -7.20 4.30 -4.44
N VAL A 63 -6.78 4.25 -5.71
CA VAL A 63 -7.19 5.19 -6.74
C VAL A 63 -8.69 5.05 -7.04
N ILE A 64 -9.18 3.82 -7.25
CA ILE A 64 -10.59 3.55 -7.55
C ILE A 64 -11.48 4.03 -6.39
N PHE A 65 -11.12 3.69 -5.15
CA PHE A 65 -11.90 4.07 -3.97
C PHE A 65 -11.87 5.57 -3.69
N ALA A 66 -10.88 6.31 -4.21
CA ALA A 66 -10.87 7.76 -4.14
C ALA A 66 -12.09 8.41 -4.83
N PHE A 67 -12.66 7.76 -5.84
CA PHE A 67 -13.82 8.31 -6.55
C PHE A 67 -15.17 7.86 -5.95
N ILE A 68 -15.14 7.00 -4.93
CA ILE A 68 -16.37 6.53 -4.27
C ILE A 68 -16.64 7.41 -3.04
N PRO A 69 -17.71 8.23 -3.04
CA PRO A 69 -17.92 9.23 -2.00
C PRO A 69 -18.18 8.64 -0.60
N LYS A 70 -18.67 7.40 -0.54
CA LYS A 70 -18.87 6.62 0.70
C LYS A 70 -17.57 6.06 1.28
N LEU A 71 -16.51 5.98 0.48
CA LEU A 71 -15.23 5.39 0.87
C LEU A 71 -14.16 6.45 1.10
N THR A 72 -14.50 7.74 1.03
CA THR A 72 -13.57 8.88 1.20
C THR A 72 -13.79 9.66 2.50
N VAL A 73 -14.81 9.30 3.29
CA VAL A 73 -15.18 9.99 4.53
C VAL A 73 -15.69 8.99 5.56
N GLY A 74 -15.44 9.24 6.84
CA GLY A 74 -16.00 8.50 7.97
C GLY A 74 -15.28 7.17 8.27
N ALA A 75 -15.91 6.34 9.11
CA ALA A 75 -15.31 5.10 9.61
C ALA A 75 -14.98 4.08 8.49
N SER A 76 -15.79 4.04 7.43
CA SER A 76 -15.56 3.15 6.28
C SER A 76 -14.26 3.46 5.54
N TYR A 77 -13.90 4.75 5.43
CA TYR A 77 -12.63 5.18 4.84
C TYR A 77 -11.43 4.67 5.65
N ILE A 78 -11.49 4.83 6.98
CA ILE A 78 -10.43 4.36 7.90
C ILE A 78 -10.35 2.83 7.91
N ALA A 79 -11.47 2.12 7.84
CA ALA A 79 -11.47 0.66 7.79
C ALA A 79 -10.79 0.13 6.52
N ILE A 80 -11.20 0.62 5.34
CA ILE A 80 -10.62 0.20 4.05
C ILE A 80 -9.13 0.50 3.98
N THR A 81 -8.75 1.66 4.49
CA THR A 81 -7.36 2.06 4.67
C THR A 81 -6.56 0.99 5.39
N ILE A 82 -7.02 0.61 6.57
CA ILE A 82 -6.32 -0.33 7.44
C ILE A 82 -6.22 -1.68 6.75
N ILE A 83 -7.30 -2.15 6.12
CA ILE A 83 -7.34 -3.42 5.39
C ILE A 83 -6.32 -3.43 4.25
N LEU A 84 -6.30 -2.39 3.40
CA LEU A 84 -5.35 -2.29 2.28
C LEU A 84 -3.91 -2.19 2.78
N SER A 85 -3.66 -1.40 3.83
CA SER A 85 -2.33 -1.32 4.46
C SER A 85 -1.89 -2.67 5.02
N LEU A 86 -2.80 -3.44 5.64
CA LEU A 86 -2.50 -4.77 6.16
C LEU A 86 -2.10 -5.73 5.04
N ILE A 87 -2.83 -5.71 3.91
CA ILE A 87 -2.51 -6.52 2.72
C ILE A 87 -1.10 -6.21 2.21
N ILE A 88 -0.75 -4.92 2.11
CA ILE A 88 0.58 -4.48 1.66
C ILE A 88 1.67 -4.96 2.64
N ILE A 89 1.45 -4.84 3.95
CA ILE A 89 2.39 -5.31 4.98
C ILE A 89 2.60 -6.83 4.88
N VAL A 90 1.52 -7.60 4.78
CA VAL A 90 1.59 -9.06 4.66
C VAL A 90 2.34 -9.46 3.39
N ALA A 91 2.05 -8.81 2.26
CA ALA A 91 2.77 -9.06 1.01
C ALA A 91 4.28 -8.74 1.12
N ALA A 92 4.64 -7.67 1.83
CA ALA A 92 6.01 -7.29 2.09
C ALA A 92 6.75 -8.31 2.99
N ILE A 93 6.15 -8.70 4.12
CA ILE A 93 6.73 -9.68 5.05
C ILE A 93 6.95 -11.03 4.36
N LEU A 94 5.94 -11.50 3.63
CA LEU A 94 6.04 -12.75 2.87
C LEU A 94 7.16 -12.67 1.83
N SER A 95 7.38 -11.50 1.21
CA SER A 95 8.46 -11.32 0.23
C SER A 95 9.84 -11.41 0.88
N ASP A 96 10.02 -10.79 2.05
CA ASP A 96 11.29 -10.81 2.78
C ASP A 96 11.62 -12.22 3.32
N PHE A 97 10.61 -12.99 3.76
CA PHE A 97 10.80 -14.39 4.19
C PHE A 97 11.30 -15.30 3.06
N ASP A 98 10.75 -15.17 1.84
CA ASP A 98 11.20 -15.94 0.69
C ASP A 98 12.62 -15.55 0.24
N GLY A 99 12.94 -14.25 0.32
CA GLY A 99 14.29 -13.75 0.06
C GLY A 99 15.32 -14.35 1.03
N PHE A 100 14.98 -14.39 2.32
CA PHE A 100 15.83 -14.99 3.35
C PHE A 100 16.01 -16.50 3.15
N LYS A 101 14.94 -17.24 2.86
CA LYS A 101 15.01 -18.68 2.58
C LYS A 101 15.86 -19.00 1.35
N LYS A 102 15.73 -18.22 0.27
CA LYS A 102 16.60 -18.37 -0.93
C LYS A 102 18.06 -18.05 -0.64
N SER A 103 18.35 -17.13 0.26
CA SER A 103 19.71 -16.82 0.70
C SER A 103 20.34 -17.95 1.51
N LEU A 104 19.55 -18.65 2.34
CA LEU A 104 20.03 -19.77 3.16
C LEU A 104 20.32 -21.03 2.32
N ASN A 105 19.47 -21.35 1.35
CA ASN A 105 19.66 -22.53 0.48
C ASN A 105 20.77 -22.38 -0.58
N LYS A 106 21.42 -21.22 -0.67
CA LYS A 106 22.54 -20.96 -1.59
C LYS A 106 23.92 -21.13 -0.94
N LYS A 107 23.98 -21.41 0.36
CA LYS A 107 25.20 -21.82 1.08
C LYS A 107 25.16 -23.32 1.32
#